data_AF-A0A914EEN4-F1
#
_entry.id   AF-A0A914EEN4-F1
#
_cell.length_a   1.000
_cell.length_b   1.000
_cell.length_c   1.000
_cell.angle_alpha   90.00
_cell.angle_beta   90.00
_cell.angle_gamma   90.00
#
_symmetry.space_group_name_H-M   'P 1'
#
loop_
_entity.id
_entity.type
_entity.pdbx_description
1 polymer ?
#
loop_
_entity_poly.entity_id
_entity_poly.type
_entity_poly.pdbx_seq_one_letter_code
_entity_poly.pdbx_strand_id
1 'polypeptide(L)'
;MPLMSRRVYDRYKHHWVDPAISEMYEDQKERAIEAAPKPLRIASDGQYDSRGYSAEMCCVLAMDEVTKRILTFAVVDKSEVGGVSNRMEKFGTQRVVEELQGRNLEISGVTIDKHAAVMKYFKDIGIVFNLDAWHLLGKLSSSIRAEVKSLKKQPEQQGILRDLGR
;
A
#
# COMPACT_ATOMS: atom_id res chain seq x y z
N MET A 1 35.32 -18.82 -5.87
CA MET A 1 35.44 -18.06 -7.14
C MET A 1 34.03 -17.70 -7.59
N PRO A 2 33.71 -16.45 -7.96
CA PRO A 2 32.42 -16.18 -8.58
C PRO A 2 32.34 -16.94 -9.91
N LEU A 3 31.20 -17.54 -10.21
CA LEU A 3 30.98 -18.39 -11.39
C LEU A 3 31.14 -17.62 -12.73
N MET A 4 31.02 -16.29 -12.72
CA MET A 4 31.18 -15.40 -13.87
C MET A 4 31.71 -14.02 -13.43
N SER A 5 32.31 -13.27 -14.36
CA SER A 5 32.74 -11.88 -14.11
C SER A 5 31.54 -10.91 -14.12
N ARG A 6 31.67 -9.76 -13.43
CA ARG A 6 30.62 -8.74 -13.36
C ARG A 6 30.14 -8.27 -14.74
N ARG A 7 31.06 -8.04 -15.67
CA ARG A 7 30.73 -7.64 -17.06
C ARG A 7 29.89 -8.69 -17.77
N VAL A 8 30.22 -9.96 -17.57
CA VAL A 8 29.46 -11.05 -18.18
C VAL A 8 28.09 -11.14 -17.52
N TYR A 9 28.00 -11.06 -16.19
CA TYR A 9 26.72 -11.01 -15.48
C TYR A 9 25.82 -9.87 -15.96
N ASP A 10 26.32 -8.63 -16.03
CA ASP A 10 25.53 -7.46 -16.44
C ASP A 10 25.06 -7.59 -17.89
N ARG A 11 25.93 -8.09 -18.79
CA ARG A 11 25.54 -8.41 -20.16
C ARG A 11 24.42 -9.44 -20.19
N TYR A 12 24.51 -10.48 -19.37
CA TYR A 12 23.48 -11.51 -19.33
C TYR A 12 22.14 -11.00 -18.81
N LYS A 13 22.22 -10.23 -17.71
CA LYS A 13 21.07 -9.58 -17.11
C LYS A 13 20.37 -8.66 -18.13
N HIS A 14 21.12 -7.79 -18.79
CA HIS A 14 20.54 -6.77 -19.67
C HIS A 14 19.95 -7.33 -20.97
N HIS A 15 20.58 -8.34 -21.58
CA HIS A 15 20.13 -8.85 -22.87
C HIS A 15 19.10 -9.97 -22.78
N TRP A 16 19.06 -10.73 -21.68
CA TRP A 16 18.19 -11.90 -21.58
C TRP A 16 17.27 -11.87 -20.36
N VAL A 17 17.79 -11.54 -19.18
CA VAL A 17 17.01 -11.65 -17.93
C VAL A 17 15.99 -10.52 -17.79
N ASP A 18 16.43 -9.27 -17.91
CA ASP A 18 15.57 -8.10 -17.73
C ASP A 18 14.43 -8.06 -18.77
N PRO A 19 14.67 -8.33 -20.07
CA PRO A 19 13.59 -8.41 -21.05
C PRO A 19 12.58 -9.53 -20.75
N ALA A 20 13.06 -10.73 -20.39
CA ALA A 20 12.18 -11.86 -20.10
C ALA A 20 11.32 -11.62 -18.84
N ILE A 21 11.89 -11.01 -17.80
CA ILE A 21 11.13 -10.60 -16.61
C ILE A 21 10.10 -9.54 -16.97
N SER A 22 10.48 -8.55 -17.79
CA SER A 22 9.58 -7.46 -18.18
C SER A 22 8.40 -7.99 -19.00
N GLU A 23 8.66 -8.88 -19.97
CA GLU A 23 7.62 -9.52 -20.78
C GLU A 23 6.64 -10.32 -19.91
N MET A 24 7.16 -11.16 -19.01
CA MET A 24 6.31 -11.95 -18.11
C MET A 24 5.51 -11.06 -17.15
N TYR A 25 6.12 -9.99 -16.65
CA TYR A 25 5.46 -9.05 -15.76
C TYR A 25 4.30 -8.32 -16.46
N GLU A 26 4.52 -7.79 -17.67
CA GLU A 26 3.46 -7.11 -18.42
C GLU A 26 2.32 -8.07 -18.78
N ASP A 27 2.61 -9.31 -19.20
CA ASP A 27 1.57 -10.33 -19.44
C ASP A 27 0.75 -10.64 -18.17
N GLN A 28 1.41 -10.78 -17.01
CA GLN A 28 0.71 -10.99 -15.74
C GLN A 28 -0.15 -9.79 -15.33
N LYS A 29 0.36 -8.57 -15.58
CA LYS A 29 -0.32 -7.32 -15.28
C LYS A 29 -1.58 -7.16 -16.14
N GLU A 30 -1.49 -7.39 -17.44
CA GLU A 30 -2.65 -7.34 -18.33
C GLU A 30 -3.71 -8.36 -17.90
N ARG A 31 -3.32 -9.60 -17.59
CA ARG A 31 -4.26 -10.62 -17.10
C ARG A 31 -4.92 -10.24 -15.77
N ALA A 32 -4.21 -9.51 -14.90
CA ALA A 32 -4.79 -9.00 -13.66
C ALA A 32 -5.83 -7.92 -13.93
N ILE A 33 -5.50 -6.96 -14.81
CA ILE A 33 -6.40 -5.87 -15.23
C ILE A 33 -7.63 -6.42 -15.97
N GLU A 34 -7.46 -7.37 -16.88
CA GLU A 34 -8.55 -8.02 -17.62
C GLU A 34 -9.51 -8.75 -16.68
N ALA A 35 -8.99 -9.46 -15.67
CA ALA A 35 -9.78 -10.20 -14.71
C ALA A 35 -10.51 -9.33 -13.68
N ALA A 36 -10.02 -8.11 -13.40
CA ALA A 36 -10.62 -7.22 -12.41
C ALA A 36 -12.02 -6.76 -12.84
N PRO A 37 -13.03 -6.70 -11.96
CA PRO A 37 -14.33 -6.12 -12.27
C PRO A 37 -14.24 -4.62 -12.62
N LYS A 38 -15.10 -4.16 -13.51
CA LYS A 38 -15.20 -2.74 -13.90
C LYS A 38 -16.55 -2.15 -13.45
N PRO A 39 -16.60 -0.88 -12.99
CA PRO A 39 -15.47 0.01 -12.74
C PRO A 39 -14.59 -0.50 -11.60
N LEU A 40 -13.30 -0.16 -11.64
CA LEU A 40 -12.33 -0.66 -10.67
C LEU A 40 -12.67 -0.17 -9.26
N ARG A 41 -12.44 -1.05 -8.29
CA ARG A 41 -12.32 -0.69 -6.87
C ARG A 41 -10.98 -1.18 -6.40
N ILE A 42 -10.13 -0.28 -5.92
CA ILE A 42 -8.74 -0.61 -5.61
C ILE A 42 -8.40 -0.40 -4.14
N ALA A 43 -7.57 -1.26 -3.57
CA ALA A 43 -6.87 -1.00 -2.32
C ALA A 43 -5.46 -0.51 -2.66
N SER A 44 -5.03 0.59 -2.03
CA SER A 44 -3.71 1.17 -2.25
C SER A 44 -2.95 1.29 -0.94
N ASP A 45 -1.69 0.86 -0.94
CA ASP A 45 -0.81 0.96 0.22
C ASP A 45 0.64 1.23 -0.19
N GLY A 46 1.35 1.99 0.65
CA GLY A 46 2.72 2.45 0.44
C GLY A 46 3.71 1.79 1.39
N GLN A 47 4.57 0.93 0.86
CA GLN A 47 5.63 0.26 1.61
C GLN A 47 6.95 1.04 1.51
N TYR A 48 7.44 1.54 2.64
CA TYR A 48 8.74 2.19 2.73
C TYR A 48 9.87 1.18 2.99
N ASP A 49 11.07 1.50 2.50
CA ASP A 49 12.29 0.69 2.69
C ASP A 49 12.84 0.79 4.12
N SER A 50 12.72 1.96 4.76
CA SER A 50 13.14 2.19 6.14
C SER A 50 12.13 3.03 6.93
N ARG A 51 12.31 3.10 8.25
CA ARG A 51 11.39 3.81 9.15
C ARG A 51 11.73 5.30 9.24
N GLY A 52 10.73 6.16 9.16
CA GLY A 52 10.86 7.59 9.45
C GLY A 52 11.41 8.42 8.27
N TYR A 53 12.07 9.54 8.58
CA TYR A 53 12.55 10.50 7.58
C TYR A 53 13.77 10.04 6.75
N SER A 54 14.32 8.87 7.07
CA SER A 54 15.47 8.26 6.37
C SER A 54 15.08 7.35 5.21
N ALA A 55 13.79 7.20 4.91
CA ALA A 55 13.37 6.36 3.79
C ALA A 55 13.85 6.95 2.47
N GLU A 56 14.47 6.10 1.65
CA GLU A 56 14.99 6.46 0.33
C GLU A 56 14.04 6.00 -0.78
N MET A 57 13.25 4.94 -0.51
CA MET A 57 12.31 4.37 -1.48
C MET A 57 10.95 4.12 -0.86
N CYS A 58 9.89 4.35 -1.64
CA CYS A 58 8.53 3.91 -1.33
C CYS A 58 7.95 3.15 -2.53
N CYS A 59 7.44 1.95 -2.30
CA CYS A 59 6.68 1.20 -3.29
C CYS A 59 5.19 1.33 -2.96
N VAL A 60 4.42 1.96 -3.84
CA VAL A 60 2.97 2.06 -3.72
C VAL A 60 2.32 1.05 -4.65
N LEU A 61 1.46 0.19 -4.10
CA LEU A 61 0.73 -0.83 -4.84
C LEU A 61 -0.72 -0.40 -5.05
N ALA A 62 -1.31 -0.78 -6.19
CA ALA A 62 -2.75 -0.73 -6.42
C ALA A 62 -3.27 -2.15 -6.70
N MET A 63 -4.12 -2.66 -5.81
CA MET A 63 -4.68 -4.01 -5.87
C MET A 63 -6.19 -3.94 -6.08
N ASP A 64 -6.76 -4.78 -6.93
CA ASP A 64 -8.22 -4.89 -7.06
C ASP A 64 -8.86 -5.48 -5.79
N GLU A 65 -9.93 -4.84 -5.31
CA GLU A 65 -10.60 -5.21 -4.05
C GLU A 65 -11.30 -6.58 -4.14
N VAL A 66 -11.68 -7.04 -5.33
CA VAL A 66 -12.45 -8.28 -5.49
C VAL A 66 -11.52 -9.47 -5.75
N THR A 67 -10.71 -9.40 -6.80
CA THR A 67 -9.80 -10.46 -7.24
C THR A 67 -8.55 -10.56 -6.40
N LYS A 68 -8.23 -9.52 -5.61
CA LYS A 68 -7.00 -9.40 -4.81
C LYS A 68 -5.73 -9.48 -5.64
N ARG A 69 -5.80 -9.16 -6.93
CA ARG A 69 -4.64 -9.10 -7.82
C ARG A 69 -4.08 -7.69 -7.84
N ILE A 70 -2.75 -7.59 -7.85
CA ILE A 70 -2.05 -6.32 -8.05
C ILE A 70 -2.25 -5.91 -9.51
N LEU A 71 -2.84 -4.74 -9.72
CA LEU A 71 -3.09 -4.17 -11.04
C LEU A 71 -1.90 -3.37 -11.54
N THR A 72 -1.26 -2.63 -10.63
CA THR A 72 0.00 -1.93 -10.92
C THR A 72 0.70 -1.53 -9.62
N PHE A 73 1.93 -1.04 -9.73
CA PHE A 73 2.67 -0.43 -8.64
C PHE A 73 3.57 0.69 -9.16
N ALA A 74 3.92 1.60 -8.26
CA ALA A 74 4.90 2.65 -8.51
C ALA A 74 5.98 2.61 -7.44
N VAL A 75 7.23 2.52 -7.88
CA VAL A 75 8.39 2.74 -7.02
C VAL A 75 8.76 4.23 -7.13
N VAL A 76 8.93 4.87 -5.99
CA VAL A 76 9.29 6.28 -5.86
C VAL A 76 10.59 6.38 -5.08
N ASP A 77 11.57 7.02 -5.69
CA ASP A 77 12.80 7.43 -5.03
C ASP A 77 12.62 8.81 -4.38
N LYS A 78 13.23 8.98 -3.21
CA LYS A 78 13.13 10.21 -2.41
C LYS A 78 13.61 11.45 -3.17
N SER A 79 14.56 11.31 -4.08
CA SER A 79 15.04 12.39 -4.96
C SER A 79 13.93 12.92 -5.87
N GLU A 80 12.98 12.09 -6.27
CA GLU A 80 11.84 12.47 -7.13
C GLU A 80 10.85 13.39 -6.41
N VAL A 81 10.87 13.40 -5.07
CA VAL A 81 10.00 14.23 -4.24
C VAL A 81 10.74 15.32 -3.47
N GLY A 82 11.93 15.68 -3.94
CA GLY A 82 12.75 16.75 -3.38
C GLY A 82 13.36 16.41 -2.02
N GLY A 83 13.69 15.14 -1.78
CA GLY A 83 14.35 14.71 -0.55
C GLY A 83 13.42 14.53 0.65
N VAL A 84 12.09 14.59 0.46
CA VAL A 84 11.10 14.50 1.54
C VAL A 84 10.35 13.18 1.48
N SER A 85 10.76 12.20 2.29
CA SER A 85 10.23 10.83 2.25
C SER A 85 8.70 10.76 2.40
N ASN A 86 8.11 11.56 3.29
CA ASN A 86 6.65 11.57 3.53
C ASN A 86 5.82 11.97 2.29
N ARG A 87 6.44 12.52 1.24
CA ARG A 87 5.74 12.86 -0.02
C ARG A 87 5.67 11.68 -0.98
N MET A 88 6.53 10.66 -0.81
CA MET A 88 6.68 9.55 -1.75
C MET A 88 5.39 8.76 -1.89
N GLU A 89 4.71 8.44 -0.79
CA GLU A 89 3.47 7.66 -0.85
C GLU A 89 2.35 8.38 -1.61
N LYS A 90 2.16 9.69 -1.38
CA LYS A 90 1.19 10.47 -2.17
C LYS A 90 1.58 10.45 -3.66
N PHE A 91 2.85 10.68 -3.96
CA PHE A 91 3.33 10.73 -5.35
C PHE A 91 3.22 9.38 -6.06
N GLY A 92 3.54 8.28 -5.37
CA GLY A 92 3.35 6.92 -5.89
C GLY A 92 1.87 6.58 -6.07
N THR A 93 1.00 7.03 -5.16
CA THR A 93 -0.45 6.89 -5.30
C THR A 93 -0.96 7.62 -6.54
N GLN A 94 -0.46 8.82 -6.81
CA GLN A 94 -0.79 9.57 -8.03
C GLN A 94 -0.39 8.78 -9.28
N ARG A 95 0.83 8.24 -9.32
CA ARG A 95 1.31 7.44 -10.45
C ARG A 95 0.44 6.22 -10.75
N VAL A 96 0.07 5.45 -9.73
CA VAL A 96 -0.77 4.25 -9.95
C VAL A 96 -2.19 4.62 -10.41
N VAL A 97 -2.76 5.72 -9.90
CA VAL A 97 -4.07 6.22 -10.33
C VAL A 97 -4.01 6.75 -11.77
N GLU A 98 -3.01 7.57 -12.08
CA GLU A 98 -2.79 8.14 -13.42
C GLU A 98 -2.55 7.04 -14.46
N GLU A 99 -1.81 5.98 -14.10
CA GLU A 99 -1.59 4.86 -15.01
C GLU A 99 -2.90 4.10 -15.32
N LEU A 100 -3.69 3.77 -14.31
CA LEU A 100 -4.97 3.08 -14.50
C LEU A 100 -5.94 3.94 -15.31
N GLN A 101 -6.06 5.23 -14.98
CA GLN A 101 -6.91 6.16 -15.72
C GLN A 101 -6.41 6.41 -17.15
N GLY A 102 -5.10 6.45 -17.37
CA GLY A 102 -4.49 6.57 -18.69
C GLY A 102 -4.75 5.37 -19.60
N ARG A 103 -5.09 4.21 -19.01
CA ARG A 103 -5.58 3.01 -19.70
C ARG A 103 -7.11 3.01 -19.91
N ASN A 104 -7.77 4.14 -19.70
CA ASN A 104 -9.22 4.32 -19.73
C ASN A 104 -9.99 3.43 -18.73
N LEU A 105 -9.36 3.06 -17.61
CA LEU A 105 -10.02 2.30 -16.55
C LEU A 105 -10.62 3.26 -15.52
N GLU A 106 -11.95 3.25 -15.40
CA GLU A 106 -12.65 4.02 -14.38
C GLU A 106 -12.39 3.45 -12.99
N ILE A 107 -12.07 4.32 -12.03
CA ILE A 107 -11.89 3.97 -10.62
C ILE A 107 -13.09 4.52 -9.85
N SER A 108 -14.00 3.64 -9.45
CA SER A 108 -15.22 4.01 -8.72
C SER A 108 -14.97 4.24 -7.23
N GLY A 109 -13.89 3.68 -6.69
CA GLY A 109 -13.49 3.93 -5.32
C GLY A 109 -12.15 3.29 -4.94
N VAL A 110 -11.63 3.76 -3.82
CA VAL A 110 -10.34 3.29 -3.28
C VAL A 110 -10.46 2.96 -1.78
N THR A 111 -9.77 1.94 -1.31
CA THR A 111 -9.49 1.72 0.12
C THR A 111 -8.04 2.09 0.40
N ILE A 112 -7.82 2.99 1.35
CA ILE A 112 -6.49 3.49 1.72
C ILE A 112 -6.29 3.48 3.24
N ASP A 113 -5.02 3.55 3.63
CA ASP A 113 -4.65 3.87 4.98
C ASP A 113 -4.94 5.33 5.35
N LYS A 114 -4.99 5.60 6.66
CA LYS A 114 -5.27 6.94 7.19
C LYS A 114 -4.05 7.86 7.04
N HIS A 115 -3.76 8.25 5.80
CA HIS A 115 -2.69 9.17 5.44
C HIS A 115 -3.25 10.49 4.90
N ALA A 116 -2.99 11.61 5.59
CA ALA A 116 -3.65 12.90 5.35
C ALA A 116 -3.47 13.44 3.93
N ALA A 117 -2.27 13.29 3.37
CA ALA A 117 -1.96 13.80 2.04
C ALA A 117 -2.64 12.97 0.93
N VAL A 118 -2.78 11.66 1.13
CA VAL A 118 -3.44 10.75 0.19
C VAL A 118 -4.96 10.92 0.27
N MET A 119 -5.53 11.00 1.47
CA MET A 119 -6.96 11.32 1.64
C MET A 119 -7.33 12.64 0.98
N LYS A 120 -6.50 13.69 1.15
CA LYS A 120 -6.71 14.97 0.48
C LYS A 120 -6.67 14.82 -1.05
N TYR A 121 -5.71 14.07 -1.57
CA TYR A 121 -5.61 13.80 -3.02
C TYR A 121 -6.89 13.19 -3.59
N PHE A 122 -7.40 12.11 -2.99
CA PHE A 122 -8.64 11.47 -3.47
C PHE A 122 -9.86 12.38 -3.36
N LYS A 123 -9.93 13.18 -2.29
CA LYS A 123 -10.96 14.22 -2.16
C LYS A 123 -10.88 15.27 -3.27
N ASP A 124 -9.68 15.72 -3.61
CA ASP A 124 -9.45 16.76 -4.62
C ASP A 124 -9.82 16.26 -6.04
N ILE A 125 -9.60 14.97 -6.36
CA ILE A 125 -9.97 14.37 -7.65
C ILE A 125 -11.39 13.78 -7.69
N GLY A 126 -12.14 13.85 -6.59
CA GLY A 126 -13.53 13.41 -6.52
C GLY A 126 -13.76 11.90 -6.52
N ILE A 127 -12.74 11.08 -6.21
CA ILE A 127 -12.90 9.63 -6.09
C ILE A 127 -13.30 9.28 -4.64
N VAL A 128 -14.31 8.42 -4.50
CA VAL A 128 -14.76 7.94 -3.19
C VAL A 128 -13.66 7.09 -2.55
N PHE A 129 -13.25 7.44 -1.32
CA PHE A 129 -12.27 6.66 -0.58
C PHE A 129 -12.86 6.12 0.73
N ASN A 130 -12.46 4.89 1.05
CA ASN A 130 -12.71 4.21 2.31
C ASN A 130 -11.39 4.12 3.09
N LEU A 131 -11.49 4.15 4.41
CA LEU A 131 -10.34 3.88 5.28
C LEU A 131 -10.25 2.38 5.56
N ASP A 132 -9.03 1.86 5.60
CA ASP A 132 -8.82 0.47 5.99
C ASP A 132 -9.38 0.18 7.39
N ALA A 133 -10.36 -0.72 7.42
CA ALA A 133 -11.04 -1.15 8.62
C ALA A 133 -10.10 -1.90 9.57
N TRP A 134 -9.08 -2.60 9.05
CA TRP A 134 -8.14 -3.35 9.87
C TRP A 134 -7.40 -2.43 10.84
N HIS A 135 -6.82 -1.33 10.34
CA HIS A 135 -6.14 -0.35 11.18
C HIS A 135 -7.07 0.33 12.18
N LEU A 136 -8.34 0.57 11.81
CA LEU A 136 -9.34 1.15 12.71
C LEU A 136 -9.70 0.17 13.85
N LEU A 137 -9.99 -1.09 13.51
CA LEU A 137 -10.32 -2.14 14.47
C LEU A 137 -9.14 -2.46 15.40
N GLY A 138 -7.92 -2.49 14.87
CA GLY A 138 -6.70 -2.68 15.65
C GLY A 138 -6.50 -1.58 16.69
N LYS A 139 -6.71 -0.31 16.30
CA LYS A 139 -6.67 0.85 17.22
C LYS A 139 -7.74 0.74 18.29
N LEU A 140 -8.99 0.46 17.91
CA LEU A 140 -10.09 0.29 18.87
C LEU A 140 -9.80 -0.84 19.88
N SER A 141 -9.35 -2.00 19.40
CA SER A 141 -8.98 -3.13 20.26
C SER A 141 -7.86 -2.76 21.24
N SER A 142 -6.91 -1.94 20.81
CA SER A 142 -5.81 -1.48 21.65
C SER A 142 -6.29 -0.51 22.73
N SER A 143 -7.18 0.42 22.38
CA SER A 143 -7.83 1.33 23.33
C SER A 143 -8.65 0.58 24.38
N ILE A 144 -9.46 -0.39 23.97
CA ILE A 144 -10.25 -1.22 24.89
C ILE A 144 -9.33 -1.96 25.87
N ARG A 145 -8.23 -2.55 25.38
CA ARG A 145 -7.26 -3.25 26.25
C ARG A 145 -6.59 -2.31 27.25
N ALA A 146 -6.27 -1.09 26.84
CA ALA A 146 -5.69 -0.09 27.72
C ALA A 146 -6.65 0.28 28.87
N GLU A 147 -7.93 0.47 28.55
CA GLU A 147 -8.96 0.77 29.54
C GLU A 147 -9.20 -0.41 30.48
N VAL A 148 -9.35 -1.63 29.96
CA VAL A 148 -9.49 -2.82 30.82
C VAL A 148 -8.28 -2.96 31.77
N LYS A 149 -7.07 -2.60 31.33
CA LYS A 149 -5.88 -2.63 32.18
C LYS A 149 -5.86 -1.50 33.22
N SER A 150 -6.44 -0.33 32.94
CA SER A 150 -6.57 0.76 33.92
C SER A 150 -7.58 0.39 35.01
N LEU A 151 -8.73 -0.17 34.63
CA LEU A 151 -9.79 -0.58 35.57
C LEU A 151 -9.33 -1.70 36.50
N LYS A 152 -8.54 -2.67 36.02
CA LYS A 152 -7.96 -3.73 36.87
C LYS A 152 -7.05 -3.20 37.98
N LYS A 153 -6.49 -1.99 37.85
CA LYS A 153 -5.65 -1.37 38.89
C LYS A 153 -6.45 -0.68 39.99
N GLN A 154 -7.75 -0.41 39.77
CA GLN A 154 -8.61 0.22 40.75
C GLN A 154 -9.29 -0.87 41.62
N PRO A 155 -9.04 -0.90 42.95
CA PRO A 155 -9.54 -1.98 43.81
C PRO A 155 -11.07 -2.07 43.86
N GLU A 156 -11.77 -0.95 43.71
CA GLU A 156 -13.24 -0.87 43.69
C GLU A 156 -13.88 -1.46 42.42
N GLN A 157 -13.18 -1.44 41.29
CA GLN A 157 -13.70 -1.93 40.00
C GLN A 157 -13.32 -3.38 39.69
N GLN A 158 -12.45 -3.99 40.50
CA GLN A 158 -12.09 -5.41 40.37
C GLN A 158 -13.27 -6.35 40.63
N GLY A 159 -14.26 -5.93 41.43
CA GLY A 159 -15.50 -6.69 41.67
C GLY A 159 -16.35 -6.80 40.40
N ILE A 160 -16.63 -5.67 39.74
CA ILE A 160 -17.46 -5.59 38.54
C ILE A 160 -16.86 -6.39 37.37
N LEU A 161 -15.53 -6.39 37.24
CA LEU A 161 -14.81 -7.13 36.19
C LEU A 161 -14.81 -8.66 36.40
N ARG A 162 -14.98 -9.15 37.64
CA ARG A 162 -15.09 -10.60 37.91
C ARG A 162 -16.46 -11.16 37.50
N ASP A 163 -17.50 -10.34 37.56
CA ASP A 163 -18.87 -10.75 37.23
C ASP A 163 -19.13 -10.78 35.71
N LEU A 164 -18.40 -9.97 34.92
CA LEU A 164 -18.45 -9.96 33.45
C LEU A 164 -17.67 -11.09 32.77
N GLY A 165 -16.86 -11.84 33.52
CA GLY A 165 -16.03 -12.94 33.02
C GLY A 165 -16.61 -14.34 33.19
N ARG A 166 -17.89 -14.44 33.59
CA ARG A 166 -18.65 -15.70 33.67
C ARG A 166 -19.57 -15.86 32.46
#